data_AF-A0A2V8QQ23-F1
#
_entry.id   AF-A0A2V8QQ23-F1
#
_cell.length_a   1.000
_cell.length_b   1.000
_cell.length_c   1.000
_cell.angle_alpha   90.00
_cell.angle_beta   90.00
_cell.angle_gamma   90.00
#
_symmetry.space_group_name_H-M   'P 1'
#
loop_
_entity.id
_entity.type
_entity.pdbx_description
1 polymer ?
#
loop_
_entity_poly.entity_id
_entity_poly.type
_entity_poly.pdbx_seq_one_letter_code
_entity_poly.pdbx_strand_id
1 'polypeptide(L)'
;LQTRYNSNYHSLQAYVQHRFSGASQATMTYTWSHNLTDNQTSSNNASPQDTFNIRGDYGPATLDRRHVLSINYIYELPFFQRQHDLVGKVLGGWQASGITTYYTGIPLTITTSSYDPAGLGFINSIPTGGRPNLLCDPNASAPQTVSQWFNTQCFQLNPPTTTTSGIANVPGTSPRGVVIGPPTTRFDFTLAKNIRFGETVRLQLRAEAFNVFNHTNFRALSTNVTSATFGQVLTFRDPRDLQFGVKLSF
;
A
#
# COMPACT_ATOMS: atom_id res chain seq x y z
N LEU A 1 -29.37 -17.91 -12.78
CA LEU A 1 -28.04 -17.32 -12.55
C LEU A 1 -27.36 -18.14 -11.45
N GLN A 2 -26.24 -18.79 -11.74
CA GLN A 2 -25.50 -19.58 -10.75
C GLN A 2 -24.30 -18.75 -10.27
N THR A 3 -24.17 -18.56 -8.96
CA THR A 3 -22.98 -17.95 -8.35
C THR A 3 -21.81 -18.92 -8.54
N ARG A 4 -20.81 -18.49 -9.32
CA ARG A 4 -19.66 -19.33 -9.71
C ARG A 4 -18.36 -18.99 -8.94
N TYR A 5 -18.36 -17.88 -8.19
CA TYR A 5 -17.21 -17.32 -7.49
C TYR A 5 -17.48 -17.20 -5.99
N ASN A 6 -16.43 -17.32 -5.18
CA ASN A 6 -16.45 -17.21 -3.73
C ASN A 6 -15.41 -16.21 -3.23
N SER A 7 -15.81 -15.41 -2.23
CA SER A 7 -14.93 -14.48 -1.54
C SER A 7 -15.22 -14.48 -0.05
N ASN A 8 -14.19 -14.33 0.78
CA ASN A 8 -14.27 -14.29 2.22
C ASN A 8 -13.34 -13.21 2.78
N TYR A 9 -13.87 -12.46 3.73
CA TYR A 9 -13.17 -11.36 4.37
C TYR A 9 -13.25 -11.52 5.88
N HIS A 10 -12.08 -11.66 6.50
CA HIS A 10 -11.94 -11.61 7.95
C HIS A 10 -11.25 -10.30 8.34
N SER A 11 -11.68 -9.67 9.42
CA SER A 11 -11.02 -8.47 9.92
C SER A 11 -11.09 -8.33 11.43
N LEU A 12 -10.06 -7.70 11.98
CA LEU A 12 -10.00 -7.25 13.36
C LEU A 12 -9.68 -5.76 13.32
N GLN A 13 -10.46 -4.96 14.05
CA GLN A 13 -10.29 -3.52 14.10
C GLN A 13 -10.13 -3.10 15.56
N ALA A 14 -9.10 -2.30 15.82
CA ALA A 14 -8.85 -1.68 17.11
C ALA A 14 -8.86 -0.16 16.94
N TYR A 15 -9.55 0.52 17.84
CA TYR A 15 -9.66 1.97 17.87
C TYR A 15 -9.35 2.45 19.28
N VAL A 16 -8.37 3.34 19.39
CA VAL A 16 -7.97 3.96 20.65
C VAL A 16 -7.96 5.46 20.45
N GLN A 17 -8.68 6.17 21.33
CA GLN A 17 -8.64 7.62 21.38
C GLN A 17 -8.29 8.05 22.80
N HIS A 18 -7.33 8.96 22.91
CA HIS A 18 -6.99 9.61 24.16
C HIS A 18 -7.08 11.12 24.00
N ARG A 19 -7.86 11.76 24.87
CA ARG A 19 -7.98 13.21 24.97
C ARG A 19 -7.22 13.67 26.20
N PHE A 20 -6.25 14.53 25.99
CA PHE A 20 -5.49 15.17 27.06
C PHE A 20 -6.24 16.42 27.54
N SER A 21 -5.59 17.25 28.36
CA SER A 21 -6.12 18.57 28.72
C SER A 21 -6.11 19.52 27.51
N GLY A 22 -7.12 20.40 27.43
CA GLY A 22 -7.19 21.42 26.39
C GLY A 22 -7.62 20.84 25.04
N ALA A 23 -7.00 21.30 23.95
CA ALA A 23 -7.32 20.83 22.59
C ALA A 23 -6.43 19.65 22.12
N SER A 24 -5.64 19.08 23.02
CA SER A 24 -4.69 18.02 22.70
C SER A 24 -5.39 16.65 22.68
N GLN A 25 -5.18 15.88 21.61
CA GLN A 25 -5.74 14.53 21.45
C GLN A 25 -4.87 13.65 20.56
N ALA A 26 -4.94 12.34 20.76
CA ALA A 26 -4.35 11.35 19.88
C ALA A 26 -5.36 10.23 19.61
N THR A 27 -5.38 9.76 18.36
CA THR A 27 -6.21 8.67 17.88
C THR A 27 -5.34 7.68 17.13
N MET A 28 -5.50 6.39 17.46
CA MET A 28 -4.86 5.28 16.78
C MET A 28 -5.94 4.32 16.28
N THR A 29 -5.90 4.01 15.00
CA THR A 29 -6.76 3.01 14.37
C THR A 29 -5.87 1.95 13.74
N TYR A 30 -6.15 0.69 14.06
CA TYR A 30 -5.46 -0.45 13.48
C TYR A 30 -6.47 -1.44 12.94
N THR A 31 -6.27 -1.87 11.69
CA THR A 31 -7.07 -2.89 11.03
C THR A 31 -6.14 -4.01 10.58
N TRP A 32 -6.41 -5.21 11.06
CA TRP A 32 -5.97 -6.43 10.40
C TRP A 32 -7.07 -6.90 9.46
N SER A 33 -6.72 -7.28 8.25
CA SER A 33 -7.68 -7.88 7.31
C SER A 33 -7.08 -9.07 6.58
N HIS A 34 -7.96 -10.01 6.22
CA HIS A 34 -7.61 -11.13 5.38
C HIS A 34 -8.73 -11.36 4.37
N ASN A 35 -8.48 -10.89 3.15
CA ASN A 35 -9.40 -10.97 2.03
C ASN A 35 -8.91 -12.03 1.03
N LEU A 36 -9.70 -13.08 0.84
CA LEU A 36 -9.43 -14.15 -0.11
C LEU A 36 -10.58 -14.22 -1.12
N THR A 37 -10.24 -14.49 -2.38
CA THR A 37 -11.20 -14.56 -3.47
C THR A 37 -10.68 -15.42 -4.63
N ASP A 38 -11.58 -16.13 -5.30
CA ASP A 38 -11.31 -16.76 -6.59
C ASP A 38 -11.61 -15.84 -7.80
N ASN A 39 -12.07 -14.60 -7.53
CA ASN A 39 -12.32 -13.56 -8.53
C ASN A 39 -11.85 -12.18 -8.04
N GLN A 40 -10.97 -11.49 -8.78
CA GLN A 40 -10.40 -10.22 -8.30
C GLN A 40 -11.14 -8.95 -8.70
N THR A 41 -11.86 -8.94 -9.81
CA THR A 41 -12.63 -7.76 -10.22
C THR A 41 -13.90 -8.21 -10.92
N SER A 42 -14.98 -7.46 -10.76
CA SER A 42 -16.24 -7.70 -11.46
C SER A 42 -16.19 -7.26 -12.95
N SER A 43 -15.01 -6.96 -13.48
CA SER A 43 -14.81 -6.42 -14.83
C SER A 43 -14.31 -7.50 -15.80
N ASN A 44 -14.63 -7.34 -17.09
CA ASN A 44 -14.37 -8.28 -18.19
C ASN A 44 -12.89 -8.70 -18.43
N ASN A 45 -11.94 -8.23 -17.60
CA ASN A 45 -10.50 -8.51 -17.70
C ASN A 45 -9.97 -9.41 -16.57
N ALA A 46 -10.86 -10.04 -15.79
CA ALA A 46 -10.49 -10.96 -14.71
C ALA A 46 -11.11 -12.35 -14.94
N SER A 47 -10.67 -13.02 -16.00
CA SER A 47 -11.01 -14.43 -16.21
C SER A 47 -10.07 -15.33 -15.39
N PRO A 48 -10.54 -16.42 -14.78
CA PRO A 48 -9.67 -17.36 -14.07
C PRO A 48 -8.55 -17.89 -14.99
N GLN A 49 -7.40 -18.29 -14.44
CA GLN A 49 -6.34 -18.90 -15.27
C GLN A 49 -6.80 -20.24 -15.85
N ASP A 50 -7.72 -20.93 -15.18
CA ASP A 50 -8.35 -22.15 -15.67
C ASP A 50 -9.88 -22.06 -15.52
N THR A 51 -10.59 -21.97 -16.65
CA THR A 51 -12.06 -21.89 -16.65
C THR A 51 -12.74 -23.19 -16.23
N PHE A 52 -12.03 -24.33 -16.32
CA PHE A 52 -12.47 -25.63 -15.84
C PHE A 52 -12.18 -25.80 -14.34
N ASN A 53 -11.23 -25.06 -13.79
CA ASN A 53 -10.86 -25.09 -12.37
C ASN A 53 -10.71 -23.68 -11.75
N ILE A 54 -11.84 -23.01 -11.53
CA ILE A 54 -11.90 -21.67 -10.91
C ILE A 54 -11.33 -21.66 -9.48
N ARG A 55 -11.43 -22.79 -8.76
CA ARG A 55 -10.87 -22.89 -7.40
C ARG A 55 -9.35 -22.74 -7.38
N GLY A 56 -8.65 -22.99 -8.50
CA GLY A 56 -7.21 -22.74 -8.66
C GLY A 56 -6.83 -21.25 -8.66
N ASP A 57 -7.80 -20.34 -8.75
CA ASP A 57 -7.62 -18.90 -8.61
C ASP A 57 -7.92 -18.39 -7.19
N TYR A 58 -8.27 -19.27 -6.26
CA TYR A 58 -8.52 -18.87 -4.88
C TYR A 58 -7.22 -18.42 -4.20
N GLY A 59 -7.16 -17.15 -3.84
CA GLY A 59 -5.98 -16.54 -3.22
C GLY A 59 -6.26 -15.13 -2.69
N PRO A 60 -5.22 -14.42 -2.23
CA PRO A 60 -5.37 -13.05 -1.74
C PRO A 60 -6.01 -12.12 -2.78
N ALA A 61 -6.96 -11.31 -2.32
CA ALA A 61 -7.56 -10.27 -3.15
C ALA A 61 -6.52 -9.17 -3.48
N THR A 62 -6.64 -8.52 -4.64
CA THR A 62 -5.73 -7.44 -5.10
C THR A 62 -5.62 -6.28 -4.14
N LEU A 63 -6.69 -6.02 -3.37
CA LEU A 63 -6.78 -4.94 -2.40
C LEU A 63 -6.57 -5.42 -0.96
N ASP A 64 -6.20 -6.68 -0.76
CA ASP A 64 -5.89 -7.20 0.57
C ASP A 64 -4.68 -6.46 1.15
N ARG A 65 -4.88 -5.83 2.30
CA ARG A 65 -3.82 -5.19 3.07
C ARG A 65 -3.87 -5.75 4.47
N ARG A 66 -3.00 -6.73 4.72
CA ARG A 66 -2.96 -7.49 5.96
C ARG A 66 -2.97 -6.64 7.22
N HIS A 67 -2.20 -5.55 7.21
CA HIS A 67 -2.15 -4.59 8.31
C HIS A 67 -2.27 -3.16 7.79
N VAL A 68 -3.13 -2.38 8.42
CA VAL A 68 -3.28 -0.95 8.20
C VAL A 68 -3.30 -0.25 9.56
N LEU A 69 -2.37 0.68 9.77
CA LEU A 69 -2.23 1.49 10.97
C LEU A 69 -2.31 2.97 10.58
N SER A 70 -3.15 3.72 11.28
CA SER A 70 -3.24 5.17 11.18
C SER A 70 -3.19 5.78 12.57
N ILE A 71 -2.22 6.67 12.81
CA ILE A 71 -2.08 7.41 14.06
C ILE A 71 -2.19 8.89 13.73
N ASN A 72 -3.13 9.58 14.37
CA ASN A 72 -3.39 10.99 14.19
C ASN A 72 -3.26 11.67 15.54
N TYR A 73 -2.51 12.75 15.64
CA TYR A 73 -2.37 13.47 16.89
C TYR A 73 -2.32 14.97 16.68
N ILE A 74 -2.81 15.68 17.70
CA ILE A 74 -2.74 17.13 17.83
C ILE A 74 -2.31 17.39 19.27
N TYR A 75 -1.23 18.13 19.46
CA TYR A 75 -0.64 18.44 20.75
C TYR A 75 -0.33 19.93 20.86
N GLU A 76 -0.91 20.58 21.86
CA GLU A 76 -0.62 21.97 22.20
C GLU A 76 0.66 22.01 23.05
N LEU A 77 1.71 22.60 22.50
CA LEU A 77 3.01 22.63 23.16
C LEU A 77 2.97 23.58 24.37
N PRO A 78 3.46 23.16 25.55
CA PRO A 78 3.32 23.91 26.81
C PRO A 78 4.18 25.18 26.90
N PHE A 79 4.94 25.51 25.85
CA PHE A 79 5.83 26.67 25.83
C PHE A 79 5.04 27.97 26.02
N PHE A 80 5.42 28.72 27.05
CA PHE A 80 4.88 30.03 27.40
C PHE A 80 3.36 30.08 27.64
N GLN A 81 2.68 28.94 27.78
CA GLN A 81 1.22 28.88 28.01
C GLN A 81 0.77 29.55 29.32
N ARG A 82 1.66 29.57 30.34
CA ARG A 82 1.37 30.13 31.67
C ARG A 82 1.86 31.58 31.84
N GLN A 83 2.49 32.17 30.82
CA GLN A 83 2.94 33.56 30.89
C GLN A 83 1.84 34.48 30.35
N HIS A 84 1.39 35.43 31.16
CA HIS A 84 0.35 36.39 30.78
C HIS A 84 0.90 37.66 30.13
N ASP A 85 2.23 37.83 30.17
CA ASP A 85 2.94 38.97 29.62
C ASP A 85 3.01 38.93 28.09
N LEU A 86 3.49 40.03 27.49
CA LEU A 86 3.63 40.16 26.03
C LEU A 86 4.48 39.03 25.42
N VAL A 87 5.48 38.56 26.17
CA VAL A 87 6.31 37.40 25.82
C VAL A 87 5.47 36.13 25.67
N GLY A 88 4.54 35.87 26.59
CA GLY A 88 3.65 34.72 26.53
C GLY A 88 2.67 34.76 25.36
N LYS A 89 2.13 35.96 25.07
CA LYS A 89 1.22 36.18 23.94
C LYS A 89 1.89 36.04 22.57
N VAL A 90 3.16 36.43 22.45
CA VAL A 90 3.92 36.37 21.19
C VAL A 90 4.62 35.02 21.01
N LEU A 91 5.20 34.44 22.05
CA LEU A 91 5.99 33.21 21.98
C LEU A 91 5.20 31.93 22.30
N GLY A 92 3.98 32.02 22.85
CA GLY A 92 3.08 30.89 23.10
C GLY A 92 2.18 30.49 21.90
N GLY A 93 1.26 29.54 22.10
CA GLY A 93 0.27 29.16 21.07
C GLY A 93 0.78 28.20 19.98
N TRP A 94 1.86 27.48 20.26
CA TRP A 94 2.39 26.44 19.38
C TRP A 94 1.55 25.16 19.45
N GLN A 95 1.30 24.56 18.29
CA GLN A 95 0.56 23.33 18.12
C GLN A 95 1.30 22.43 17.15
N ALA A 96 1.62 21.22 17.58
CA ALA A 96 2.17 20.17 16.73
C ALA A 96 1.07 19.18 16.39
N SER A 97 0.95 18.79 15.14
CA SER A 97 0.05 17.73 14.72
C SER A 97 0.73 16.83 13.70
N GLY A 98 0.26 15.60 13.60
CA GLY A 98 0.82 14.67 12.65
C GLY A 98 -0.09 13.51 12.34
N ILE A 99 0.18 12.90 11.20
CA ILE A 99 -0.47 11.70 10.72
C ILE A 99 0.63 10.71 10.36
N THR A 100 0.62 9.55 11.01
CA THR A 100 1.48 8.43 10.65
C THR A 100 0.61 7.35 10.04
N THR A 101 0.93 6.94 8.81
CA THR A 101 0.28 5.83 8.13
C THR A 101 1.28 4.73 7.86
N TYR A 102 0.91 3.51 8.23
CA TYR A 102 1.62 2.30 7.85
C TYR A 102 0.64 1.32 7.27
N TYR A 103 0.98 0.72 6.15
CA TYR A 103 0.24 -0.42 5.65
C TYR A 103 1.14 -1.40 4.92
N THR A 104 0.85 -2.69 5.07
CA THR A 104 1.57 -3.72 4.34
C THR A 104 1.36 -3.60 2.85
N GLY A 105 2.29 -4.19 2.09
CA GLY A 105 2.16 -4.32 0.66
C GLY A 105 0.92 -5.12 0.27
N ILE A 106 0.46 -4.86 -0.94
CA ILE A 106 -0.60 -5.64 -1.57
C ILE A 106 -0.01 -6.93 -2.14
N PRO A 107 -0.78 -8.04 -2.17
CA PRO A 107 -0.38 -9.25 -2.86
C PRO A 107 -0.36 -9.02 -4.37
N LEU A 108 0.70 -9.48 -5.02
CA LEU A 108 0.97 -9.32 -6.44
C LEU A 108 1.03 -10.68 -7.11
N THR A 109 0.32 -10.80 -8.22
CA THR A 109 0.34 -12.01 -9.06
C THR A 109 1.44 -11.88 -10.10
N ILE A 110 2.29 -12.90 -10.22
CA ILE A 110 3.24 -13.01 -11.30
C ILE A 110 2.54 -13.55 -12.54
N THR A 111 2.77 -12.90 -13.67
CA THR A 111 2.15 -13.26 -14.95
C THR A 111 3.22 -13.60 -15.98
N THR A 112 2.84 -14.40 -16.96
CA THR A 112 3.57 -14.58 -18.22
C THR A 112 2.92 -13.73 -19.30
N SER A 113 3.68 -13.38 -20.34
CA SER A 113 3.14 -12.71 -21.51
C SER A 113 3.12 -13.60 -22.73
N SER A 114 2.15 -13.35 -23.61
CA SER A 114 2.21 -13.69 -25.03
C SER A 114 2.06 -15.17 -25.40
N TYR A 115 1.79 -16.04 -24.43
CA TYR A 115 1.51 -17.46 -24.69
C TYR A 115 0.41 -17.96 -23.75
N ASP A 116 -0.55 -18.69 -24.31
CA ASP A 116 -1.57 -19.41 -23.55
C ASP A 116 -1.11 -20.86 -23.36
N PRO A 117 -0.47 -21.19 -22.23
CA PRO A 117 0.10 -22.51 -22.02
C PRO A 117 -0.94 -23.62 -21.96
N ALA A 118 -2.20 -23.30 -21.67
CA ALA A 118 -3.24 -24.29 -21.52
C ALA A 118 -4.20 -24.34 -22.73
N GLY A 119 -4.07 -23.40 -23.68
CA GLY A 119 -4.98 -23.28 -24.82
C GLY A 119 -6.43 -22.99 -24.41
N LEU A 120 -6.62 -22.31 -23.29
CA LEU A 120 -7.94 -22.02 -22.69
C LEU A 120 -8.58 -20.73 -23.21
N GLY A 121 -7.94 -20.07 -24.18
CA GLY A 121 -8.46 -18.90 -24.88
C GLY A 121 -8.14 -17.57 -24.19
N PHE A 122 -7.07 -17.49 -23.37
CA PHE A 122 -6.62 -16.22 -22.81
C PHE A 122 -5.71 -15.48 -23.78
N ILE A 123 -6.18 -14.33 -24.25
CA ILE A 123 -5.45 -13.48 -25.18
C ILE A 123 -4.90 -12.30 -24.36
N ASN A 124 -3.57 -12.13 -24.33
CA ASN A 124 -2.80 -11.04 -23.68
C ASN A 124 -2.43 -11.21 -22.19
N SER A 125 -1.45 -10.40 -21.76
CA SER A 125 -0.98 -10.27 -20.38
C SER A 125 -2.02 -9.57 -19.50
N ILE A 126 -3.00 -10.31 -19.00
CA ILE A 126 -3.94 -9.81 -17.98
C ILE A 126 -3.47 -10.21 -16.57
N PRO A 127 -3.87 -9.50 -15.50
CA PRO A 127 -3.50 -9.85 -14.11
C PRO A 127 -3.94 -11.26 -13.68
N THR A 128 -4.85 -11.88 -14.44
CA THR A 128 -5.32 -13.25 -14.30
C THR A 128 -4.84 -14.19 -15.41
N GLY A 129 -3.90 -13.73 -16.25
CA GLY A 129 -3.42 -14.45 -17.42
C GLY A 129 -2.56 -15.66 -17.04
N GLY A 130 -1.87 -16.24 -18.03
CA GLY A 130 -0.93 -17.34 -17.79
C GLY A 130 -0.01 -17.00 -16.62
N ARG A 131 0.09 -17.92 -15.65
CA ARG A 131 1.02 -17.82 -14.52
C ARG A 131 2.19 -18.78 -14.77
N PRO A 132 3.41 -18.45 -14.33
CA PRO A 132 4.55 -19.37 -14.37
C PRO A 132 4.35 -20.53 -13.39
N ASN A 133 5.26 -21.49 -13.42
CA ASN A 133 5.40 -22.49 -12.36
C ASN A 133 6.17 -21.88 -11.17
N LEU A 134 5.71 -22.17 -9.96
CA LEU A 134 6.39 -21.76 -8.73
C LEU A 134 7.22 -22.93 -8.18
N LEU A 135 8.53 -22.71 -8.02
CA LEU A 135 9.49 -23.71 -7.55
C LEU A 135 9.86 -23.58 -6.07
N CYS A 136 9.74 -22.37 -5.52
CA CYS A 136 10.06 -22.04 -4.13
C CYS A 136 9.24 -20.84 -3.63
N ASP A 137 9.32 -20.52 -2.34
CA ASP A 137 8.72 -19.29 -1.81
C ASP A 137 9.52 -18.06 -2.30
N PRO A 138 8.92 -17.16 -3.10
CA PRO A 138 9.62 -16.01 -3.66
C PRO A 138 9.88 -14.91 -2.63
N ASN A 139 9.19 -14.95 -1.49
CA ASN A 139 9.33 -13.97 -0.41
C ASN A 139 10.37 -14.40 0.63
N ALA A 140 10.70 -15.70 0.70
CA ALA A 140 11.71 -16.22 1.62
C ALA A 140 13.09 -15.67 1.25
N SER A 141 13.72 -14.95 2.19
CA SER A 141 15.02 -14.28 1.99
C SER A 141 15.07 -13.34 0.77
N ALA A 142 13.92 -12.76 0.42
CA ALA A 142 13.81 -11.80 -0.68
C ALA A 142 14.65 -10.54 -0.39
N PRO A 143 15.47 -10.04 -1.34
CA PRO A 143 16.33 -8.87 -1.08
C PRO A 143 15.57 -7.58 -0.80
N GLN A 144 14.33 -7.43 -1.29
CA GLN A 144 13.49 -6.24 -1.10
C GLN A 144 14.19 -4.92 -1.49
N THR A 145 15.00 -4.96 -2.54
CA THR A 145 15.71 -3.79 -3.08
C THR A 145 15.05 -3.29 -4.36
N VAL A 146 15.49 -2.13 -4.86
CA VAL A 146 15.02 -1.56 -6.13
C VAL A 146 15.31 -2.50 -7.31
N SER A 147 16.49 -3.14 -7.32
CA SER A 147 16.93 -4.05 -8.38
C SER A 147 16.36 -5.46 -8.26
N GLN A 148 15.92 -5.87 -7.07
CA GLN A 148 15.34 -7.18 -6.85
C GLN A 148 14.48 -7.19 -5.59
N TRP A 149 13.16 -7.14 -5.77
CA TRP A 149 12.21 -7.14 -4.66
C TRP A 149 11.96 -8.54 -4.10
N PHE A 150 11.89 -9.56 -4.96
CA PHE A 150 11.63 -10.95 -4.61
C PHE A 150 12.59 -11.91 -5.33
N ASN A 151 12.62 -13.17 -4.91
CA ASN A 151 13.44 -14.18 -5.59
C ASN A 151 12.82 -14.55 -6.95
N THR A 152 13.38 -14.01 -8.03
CA THR A 152 12.90 -14.24 -9.40
C THR A 152 13.16 -15.67 -9.88
N GLN A 153 14.16 -16.37 -9.31
CA GLN A 153 14.49 -17.75 -9.66
C GLN A 153 13.43 -18.76 -9.21
N CYS A 154 12.51 -18.37 -8.32
CA CYS A 154 11.38 -19.21 -7.95
C CYS A 154 10.32 -19.33 -9.05
N PHE A 155 10.43 -18.54 -10.13
CA PHE A 155 9.46 -18.53 -11.22
C PHE A 155 10.05 -19.13 -12.49
N GLN A 156 9.53 -20.29 -12.88
CA GLN A 156 9.86 -20.93 -14.13
C GLN A 156 8.77 -20.63 -15.17
N LEU A 157 9.19 -20.19 -16.36
CA LEU A 157 8.28 -20.01 -17.49
C LEU A 157 7.46 -21.28 -17.74
N ASN A 158 6.17 -21.09 -18.03
CA ASN A 158 5.28 -22.15 -18.44
C ASN A 158 4.65 -21.78 -19.79
N PRO A 159 4.98 -22.50 -20.88
CA PRO A 159 5.93 -23.60 -20.98
C PRO A 159 7.39 -23.12 -20.83
N PRO A 160 8.34 -24.00 -20.50
CA PRO A 160 9.74 -23.63 -20.27
C PRO A 160 10.45 -23.09 -21.52
N THR A 161 9.93 -23.39 -22.72
CA THR A 161 10.48 -22.98 -24.01
C THR A 161 9.38 -22.43 -24.91
N THR A 162 9.68 -21.38 -25.67
CA THR A 162 8.79 -20.82 -26.71
C THR A 162 8.76 -21.68 -27.98
N THR A 163 9.64 -22.68 -28.07
CA THR A 163 9.73 -23.63 -29.18
C THR A 163 9.15 -24.99 -28.81
N THR A 164 8.48 -25.56 -29.82
CA THR A 164 8.24 -26.98 -30.11
C THR A 164 7.11 -27.73 -29.39
N SER A 165 6.12 -28.10 -30.21
CA SER A 165 5.26 -29.29 -30.20
C SER A 165 5.59 -30.38 -29.17
N GLY A 166 4.57 -30.88 -28.47
CA GLY A 166 4.68 -32.02 -27.54
C GLY A 166 4.74 -31.66 -26.06
N ILE A 167 4.69 -30.37 -25.72
CA ILE A 167 4.57 -29.91 -24.33
C ILE A 167 3.10 -30.05 -23.90
N ALA A 168 2.87 -30.57 -22.70
CA ALA A 168 1.53 -30.66 -22.13
C ALA A 168 0.95 -29.25 -21.94
N ASN A 169 -0.20 -28.98 -22.56
CA ASN A 169 -0.88 -27.70 -22.46
C ASN A 169 -1.53 -27.56 -21.07
N VAL A 170 -0.76 -27.14 -20.06
CA VAL A 170 -1.24 -27.07 -18.67
C VAL A 170 -1.13 -25.65 -18.09
N PRO A 171 -2.09 -25.22 -17.26
CA PRO A 171 -1.93 -24.01 -16.46
C PRO A 171 -0.69 -24.08 -15.56
N GLY A 172 0.03 -22.97 -15.38
CA GLY A 172 1.14 -22.92 -14.43
C GLY A 172 0.70 -22.98 -12.98
N THR A 173 1.62 -23.41 -12.11
CA THR A 173 1.34 -23.74 -10.71
C THR A 173 1.41 -22.56 -9.73
N SER A 174 1.97 -21.41 -10.14
CA SER A 174 2.11 -20.26 -9.23
C SER A 174 0.74 -19.79 -8.75
N PRO A 175 0.49 -19.66 -7.44
CA PRO A 175 -0.76 -19.12 -6.94
C PRO A 175 -0.87 -17.62 -7.21
N ARG A 176 -2.08 -17.09 -7.05
CA ARG A 176 -2.33 -15.65 -7.15
C ARG A 176 -1.80 -14.93 -5.92
N GLY A 177 -1.37 -13.69 -6.10
CA GLY A 177 -0.94 -12.85 -4.98
C GLY A 177 0.29 -13.39 -4.24
N VAL A 178 1.08 -14.26 -4.89
CA VAL A 178 2.18 -14.99 -4.27
C VAL A 178 3.33 -14.07 -3.82
N VAL A 179 3.53 -12.93 -4.49
CA VAL A 179 4.55 -11.95 -4.11
C VAL A 179 3.93 -10.87 -3.26
N ILE A 180 4.52 -10.57 -2.10
CA ILE A 180 4.09 -9.45 -1.26
C ILE A 180 4.75 -8.17 -1.77
N GLY A 181 3.96 -7.19 -2.17
CA GLY A 181 4.46 -5.90 -2.63
C GLY A 181 5.13 -5.06 -1.52
N PRO A 182 5.68 -3.90 -1.88
CA PRO A 182 6.28 -3.00 -0.90
C PRO A 182 5.26 -2.42 0.08
N PRO A 183 5.58 -2.37 1.39
CA PRO A 183 4.78 -1.64 2.35
C PRO A 183 4.89 -0.13 2.08
N THR A 184 3.97 0.63 2.66
CA THR A 184 4.11 2.09 2.75
C THR A 184 4.21 2.48 4.21
N THR A 185 5.18 3.33 4.51
CA THR A 185 5.30 4.03 5.79
C THR A 185 5.44 5.51 5.50
N ARG A 186 4.50 6.32 5.98
CA ARG A 186 4.50 7.77 5.75
C ARG A 186 4.22 8.51 7.05
N PHE A 187 5.03 9.54 7.28
CA PHE A 187 4.95 10.42 8.43
C PHE A 187 4.72 11.85 7.92
N ASP A 188 3.53 12.36 8.15
CA ASP A 188 3.17 13.73 7.84
C ASP A 188 3.10 14.53 9.14
N PHE A 189 3.66 15.73 9.13
CA PHE A 189 3.79 16.55 10.33
C PHE A 189 3.45 18.00 10.00
N THR A 190 2.80 18.67 10.94
CA THR A 190 2.44 20.08 10.86
C THR A 190 2.82 20.76 12.17
N LEU A 191 3.52 21.88 12.05
CA LEU A 191 3.76 22.80 13.15
C LEU A 191 2.97 24.08 12.87
N ALA A 192 2.06 24.41 13.76
CA ALA A 192 1.26 25.63 13.69
C ALA A 192 1.59 26.56 14.86
N LYS A 193 1.61 27.86 14.58
CA LYS A 193 1.77 28.92 15.55
C LYS A 193 0.55 29.82 15.49
N ASN A 194 -0.19 29.87 16.59
CA ASN A 194 -1.39 30.68 16.73
C ASN A 194 -1.08 31.96 17.50
N ILE A 195 -1.25 33.11 16.85
CA ILE A 195 -1.01 34.44 17.41
C ILE A 195 -2.37 35.16 17.47
N ARG A 196 -2.69 35.73 18.64
CA ARG A 196 -3.92 36.48 18.86
C ARG A 196 -3.61 37.97 18.98
N PHE A 197 -4.30 38.78 18.20
CA PHE A 197 -4.22 40.24 18.24
C PHE A 197 -5.54 40.80 18.77
N GLY A 198 -5.58 41.16 20.05
CA GLY A 198 -6.83 41.54 20.71
C GLY A 198 -7.83 40.39 20.76
N GLU A 199 -9.13 40.73 20.68
CA GLU A 199 -10.22 39.76 20.85
C GLU A 199 -10.69 39.15 19.52
N THR A 200 -10.58 39.89 18.42
CA THR A 200 -11.18 39.55 17.12
C THR A 200 -10.17 38.99 16.12
N VAL A 201 -8.95 39.52 16.07
CA VAL A 201 -8.00 39.17 15.01
C VAL A 201 -7.09 38.01 15.43
N ARG A 202 -6.99 36.98 14.58
CA ARG A 202 -6.13 35.80 14.79
C ARG A 202 -5.28 35.53 13.56
N LEU A 203 -3.99 35.33 13.77
CA LEU A 203 -3.03 34.93 12.75
C LEU A 203 -2.52 33.53 13.06
N GLN A 204 -2.53 32.67 12.06
CA GLN A 204 -1.94 31.33 12.15
C GLN A 204 -0.86 31.19 11.09
N LEU A 205 0.35 30.87 11.54
CA LEU A 205 1.45 30.43 10.69
C LEU A 205 1.49 28.91 10.72
N ARG A 206 1.62 28.27 9.56
CA ARG A 206 1.73 26.81 9.43
C ARG A 206 2.96 26.44 8.63
N ALA A 207 3.68 25.44 9.11
CA ALA A 207 4.68 24.70 8.36
C ALA A 207 4.23 23.23 8.31
N GLU A 208 4.04 22.70 7.12
CA GLU A 208 3.58 21.33 6.87
C GLU A 208 4.71 20.58 6.15
N ALA A 209 4.98 19.36 6.60
CA ALA A 209 5.98 18.47 6.05
C ALA A 209 5.32 17.12 5.75
N PHE A 210 5.13 16.83 4.48
CA PHE A 210 4.67 15.53 4.02
C PHE A 210 5.87 14.59 3.85
N ASN A 211 5.77 13.36 4.32
CA ASN A 211 6.90 12.43 4.39
C ASN A 211 8.14 13.07 5.06
N VAL A 212 7.98 13.56 6.29
CA VAL A 212 8.97 14.39 7.01
C VAL A 212 10.36 13.74 7.11
N PHE A 213 10.43 12.41 7.23
CA PHE A 213 11.68 11.64 7.26
C PHE A 213 12.25 11.30 5.88
N ASN A 214 11.59 11.73 4.80
CA ASN A 214 11.95 11.42 3.42
C ASN A 214 12.13 9.91 3.18
N HIS A 215 11.27 9.08 3.80
CA HIS A 215 11.31 7.64 3.64
C HIS A 215 10.85 7.26 2.23
N THR A 216 11.67 6.51 1.50
CA THR A 216 11.34 6.09 0.13
C THR A 216 10.26 5.01 0.16
N ASN A 217 9.11 5.32 -0.45
CA ASN A 217 7.98 4.41 -0.50
C ASN A 217 7.82 3.88 -1.93
N PHE A 218 8.14 2.61 -2.15
CA PHE A 218 7.99 1.97 -3.46
C PHE A 218 6.50 1.74 -3.79
N ARG A 219 6.12 1.90 -5.06
CA ARG A 219 4.72 1.89 -5.48
C ARG A 219 4.36 0.69 -6.37
N ALA A 220 5.18 0.39 -7.37
CA ALA A 220 4.90 -0.68 -8.33
C ALA A 220 6.14 -1.54 -8.59
N LEU A 221 5.92 -2.83 -8.86
CA LEU A 221 6.95 -3.79 -9.23
C LEU A 221 6.68 -4.32 -10.64
N SER A 222 7.73 -4.78 -11.32
CA SER A 222 7.59 -5.57 -12.54
C SER A 222 7.28 -7.03 -12.18
N THR A 223 6.07 -7.48 -12.52
CA THR A 223 5.57 -8.83 -12.18
C THR A 223 5.44 -9.74 -13.39
N ASN A 224 5.86 -9.30 -14.57
CA ASN A 224 5.87 -10.12 -15.77
C ASN A 224 7.21 -10.85 -15.89
N VAL A 225 7.18 -12.18 -15.86
CA VAL A 225 8.38 -13.05 -15.89
C VAL A 225 9.20 -12.92 -17.18
N THR A 226 8.61 -12.43 -18.28
CA THR A 226 9.33 -12.19 -19.54
C THR A 226 9.95 -10.79 -19.63
N SER A 227 9.68 -9.91 -18.66
CA SER A 227 10.21 -8.55 -18.65
C SER A 227 11.70 -8.54 -18.29
N ALA A 228 12.49 -7.71 -18.99
CA ALA A 228 13.89 -7.47 -18.64
C ALA A 228 14.07 -6.87 -17.23
N THR A 229 13.03 -6.25 -16.67
CA THR A 229 13.02 -5.67 -15.32
C THR A 229 12.28 -6.54 -14.32
N PHE A 230 12.00 -7.81 -14.63
CA PHE A 230 11.25 -8.71 -13.75
C PHE A 230 11.81 -8.73 -12.32
N GLY A 231 10.94 -8.49 -11.34
CA GLY A 231 11.32 -8.39 -9.93
C GLY A 231 11.81 -7.01 -9.48
N GLN A 232 11.96 -6.03 -10.37
CA GLN A 232 12.42 -4.68 -10.02
C GLN A 232 11.28 -3.75 -9.60
N VAL A 233 11.61 -2.75 -8.78
CA VAL A 233 10.74 -1.61 -8.48
C VAL A 233 10.71 -0.67 -9.68
N LEU A 234 9.51 -0.30 -10.14
CA LEU A 234 9.30 0.55 -11.32
C LEU A 234 9.00 2.00 -10.97
N THR A 235 8.30 2.24 -9.86
CA THR A 235 7.85 3.59 -9.47
C THR A 235 7.90 3.79 -7.97
N PHE A 236 8.01 5.06 -7.59
CA PHE A 236 8.12 5.55 -6.22
C PHE A 236 6.94 6.47 -5.91
N ARG A 237 6.55 6.57 -4.64
CA ARG A 237 5.64 7.62 -4.17
C ARG A 237 6.40 8.91 -3.93
N ASP A 238 5.64 9.98 -3.70
CA ASP A 238 6.17 11.33 -3.53
C ASP A 238 7.25 11.40 -2.44
N PRO A 239 8.34 12.14 -2.71
CA PRO A 239 9.38 12.41 -1.71
C PRO A 239 8.84 13.38 -0.64
N ARG A 240 9.73 13.84 0.24
CA ARG A 240 9.37 14.90 1.19
C ARG A 240 8.92 16.17 0.46
N ASP A 241 7.77 16.70 0.88
CA ASP A 241 7.25 17.99 0.42
C ASP A 241 7.02 18.91 1.62
N LEU A 242 7.41 20.19 1.48
CA LEU A 242 7.32 21.19 2.54
C LEU A 242 6.43 22.34 2.07
N GLN A 243 5.42 22.67 2.87
CA GLN A 243 4.47 23.72 2.58
C GLN A 243 4.40 24.71 3.73
N PHE A 244 4.25 25.99 3.39
CA PHE A 244 4.10 27.06 4.36
C PHE A 244 2.80 27.80 4.09
N GLY A 245 2.04 28.05 5.14
CA GLY A 245 0.73 28.68 5.06
C GLY A 245 0.58 29.79 6.07
N VAL A 246 -0.14 30.84 5.68
CA VAL A 246 -0.57 31.91 6.57
C VAL A 246 -2.07 32.05 6.48
N LYS A 247 -2.75 32.03 7.63
CA LYS A 247 -4.19 32.26 7.74
C LYS A 247 -4.46 33.42 8.69
N LEU A 248 -5.14 34.44 8.18
CA LEU A 248 -5.68 35.54 8.97
C LEU A 248 -7.19 35.31 9.16
N SER A 249 -7.72 35.54 10.35
CA SER A 249 -9.14 35.45 10.67
C SER A 249 -9.55 36.66 11.50
N PHE A 250 -10.74 37.21 11.20
CA PHE A 250 -11.31 38.42 11.79
C PHE A 250 -12.73 38.17 12.28
#